data_AF-A0A7I8VGU3-F1
#
_entry.id   AF-A0A7I8VGU3-F1
#
_cell.length_a   1.000
_cell.length_b   1.000
_cell.length_c   1.000
_cell.angle_alpha   90.00
_cell.angle_beta   90.00
_cell.angle_gamma   90.00
#
_symmetry.space_group_name_H-M   'P 1'
#
loop_
_entity.id
_entity.type
_entity.pdbx_description
1 polymer ?
#
loop_
_entity_poly.entity_id
_entity_poly.type
_entity_poly.pdbx_seq_one_letter_code
_entity_poly.pdbx_strand_id
1 'polypeptide(L)'
;MTEKNDSPKGRAISSKSGKSIKKKSIGLEHDALFKQIGGHLDANFDYSQWQRTQKPVKKQSTVRIGQLDFQLGSEVTVSAPAGSIKKKKEITRRCSKLEKKVEDTDKAERINVLKLRITATLKAINDQKKRFAFLKNENRRLVSKIKGDEKGTYDEVRDLLRKYDKFKTGVSCLNSKFQDEYEIVQSDYFKAKEEGAAEIKILQEKVDRLDIEVVASQKSLHDLHSYKDKEYPLKAFRISQLQSELESLYASNEEEERDLSNIIDKELDTRLKEHEKKERHLADDISDTLLAQMHPNLVDMAKQNCYMKLEIEKQIGEKSYLEDDINQLQEEIKELVKNPKCNIRLQMFPEFFPTKEKCTPDMDVVLDIPTEKWLPV
;
A
#
# COMPACT_ATOMS: atom_id res chain seq x y z
N MET A 1 -3.42 47.23 -23.91
CA MET A 1 -3.68 46.41 -22.72
C MET A 1 -2.80 45.16 -22.83
N THR A 2 -1.48 45.30 -22.59
CA THR A 2 -0.78 44.99 -21.32
C THR A 2 -1.02 43.56 -20.85
N GLU A 3 -0.07 42.65 -21.10
CA GLU A 3 0.87 42.07 -20.10
C GLU A 3 0.19 40.98 -19.25
N LYS A 4 0.72 39.75 -19.08
CA LYS A 4 2.10 39.38 -18.74
C LYS A 4 2.45 37.98 -19.24
N ASN A 5 3.65 37.91 -19.83
CA ASN A 5 4.50 36.73 -19.86
C ASN A 5 5.10 36.53 -18.46
N ASP A 6 5.25 35.29 -18.01
CA ASP A 6 6.33 34.95 -17.10
C ASP A 6 6.96 33.60 -17.49
N SER A 7 8.21 33.74 -17.90
CA SER A 7 9.19 32.70 -18.20
C SER A 7 10.01 32.46 -16.92
N PRO A 8 10.65 31.29 -16.77
CA PRO A 8 12.04 31.37 -16.32
C PRO A 8 12.99 30.50 -17.15
N LYS A 9 13.80 31.24 -17.91
CA LYS A 9 15.23 31.05 -18.21
C LYS A 9 15.87 29.77 -17.66
N GLY A 10 16.28 28.91 -18.60
CA GLY A 10 17.36 27.96 -18.40
C GLY A 10 18.70 28.68 -18.16
N ARG A 11 19.48 28.13 -17.24
CA ARG A 11 20.90 28.43 -17.08
C ARG A 11 21.64 27.11 -17.16
N ALA A 12 22.37 26.92 -18.26
CA ALA A 12 23.40 25.90 -18.36
C ALA A 12 24.60 26.31 -17.48
N ILE A 13 25.33 25.31 -16.94
CA ILE A 13 26.78 25.12 -17.04
C ILE A 13 27.28 24.23 -15.88
N SER A 14 28.17 23.31 -16.25
CA SER A 14 29.23 22.66 -15.46
C SER A 14 28.93 21.34 -14.77
N SER A 15 29.34 20.30 -15.49
CA SER A 15 30.09 19.16 -14.98
C SER A 15 31.10 19.55 -13.87
N LYS A 16 31.07 18.79 -12.76
CA LYS A 16 32.21 18.28 -11.96
C LYS A 16 31.72 17.92 -10.55
N SER A 17 31.61 16.62 -10.29
CA SER A 17 32.31 15.98 -9.16
C SER A 17 31.83 14.53 -9.06
N GLY A 18 32.73 13.61 -9.38
CA GLY A 18 32.60 12.23 -8.94
C GLY A 18 32.66 12.21 -7.41
N LYS A 19 31.55 11.87 -6.78
CA LYS A 19 31.53 11.36 -5.42
C LYS A 19 31.22 9.88 -5.50
N SER A 20 32.23 9.07 -5.23
CA SER A 20 32.10 7.63 -4.99
C SER A 20 31.00 7.39 -3.96
N ILE A 21 29.89 6.84 -4.42
CA ILE A 21 28.92 6.19 -3.55
C ILE A 21 29.59 4.89 -3.11
N LYS A 22 30.22 4.93 -1.93
CA LYS A 22 30.65 3.72 -1.23
C LYS A 22 29.44 2.80 -1.13
N LYS A 23 29.53 1.62 -1.73
CA LYS A 23 28.67 0.47 -1.42
C LYS A 23 28.72 0.28 0.09
N LYS A 24 27.69 0.74 0.79
CA LYS A 24 27.46 0.40 2.19
C LYS A 24 26.92 -1.03 2.16
N SER A 25 27.83 -1.98 2.28
CA SER A 25 27.51 -3.36 2.61
C SER A 25 26.60 -3.35 3.84
N ILE A 26 25.33 -3.72 3.65
CA ILE A 26 24.41 -4.06 4.73
C ILE A 26 24.91 -5.42 5.25
N GLY A 27 25.97 -5.36 6.06
CA GLY A 27 26.46 -6.47 6.82
C GLY A 27 25.68 -6.53 8.13
N LEU A 28 24.80 -7.52 8.24
CA LEU A 28 24.43 -8.24 9.46
C LEU A 28 24.49 -7.42 10.76
N GLU A 29 23.43 -6.66 11.05
CA GLU A 29 23.16 -6.13 12.39
C GLU A 29 22.68 -7.23 13.38
N HIS A 30 22.56 -8.48 12.93
CA HIS A 30 22.24 -9.61 13.80
C HIS A 30 23.33 -9.91 14.84
N ASP A 31 24.62 -9.74 14.50
CA ASP A 31 25.71 -10.00 15.44
C ASP A 31 25.79 -8.96 16.57
N ALA A 32 25.37 -7.72 16.32
CA ALA A 32 25.33 -6.68 17.35
C ALA A 32 24.20 -6.95 18.38
N LEU A 33 23.04 -7.40 17.91
CA LEU A 33 21.91 -7.80 18.76
C LEU A 33 22.22 -9.06 19.58
N PHE A 34 22.88 -10.07 18.98
CA PHE A 34 23.30 -11.26 19.73
C PHE A 34 24.41 -10.98 20.74
N LYS A 35 25.29 -10.00 20.50
CA LYS A 35 26.33 -9.59 21.45
C LYS A 35 25.76 -8.76 22.61
N GLN A 36 24.73 -7.97 22.37
CA GLN A 36 24.04 -7.19 23.39
C GLN A 36 23.13 -8.06 24.28
N ILE A 37 22.60 -9.17 23.75
CA ILE A 37 21.88 -10.18 24.55
C ILE A 37 22.87 -11.13 25.25
N GLY A 38 24.00 -11.48 24.62
CA GLY A 38 25.06 -12.30 25.22
C GLY A 38 25.70 -11.67 26.45
N GLY A 39 25.88 -10.35 26.47
CA GLY A 39 26.41 -9.62 27.64
C GLY A 39 25.47 -9.57 28.85
N HIS A 40 24.16 -9.80 28.67
CA HIS A 40 23.19 -9.88 29.77
C HIS A 40 23.04 -11.31 30.32
N LEU A 41 23.53 -12.32 29.61
CA LEU A 41 23.46 -13.73 30.04
C LEU A 41 24.76 -14.23 30.71
N ASP A 42 25.85 -13.46 30.66
CA ASP A 42 27.05 -13.68 31.49
C ASP A 42 26.85 -13.19 32.94
N ALA A 43 25.69 -13.49 33.52
CA ALA A 43 25.59 -13.59 34.96
C ALA A 43 26.39 -14.83 35.35
N ASN A 44 27.58 -14.61 35.91
CA ASN A 44 28.39 -15.66 36.51
C ASN A 44 27.56 -16.31 37.62
N PHE A 45 26.81 -17.36 37.27
CA PHE A 45 25.93 -18.06 38.19
C PHE A 45 26.81 -18.75 39.21
N ASP A 46 26.83 -18.20 40.42
CA ASP A 46 27.49 -18.82 41.56
C ASP A 46 26.71 -20.06 41.99
N TYR A 47 27.01 -21.20 41.34
CA TYR A 47 26.43 -22.50 41.64
C TYR A 47 26.87 -23.05 43.02
N SER A 48 27.73 -22.35 43.76
CA SER A 48 28.12 -22.70 45.14
C SER A 48 26.93 -22.79 46.10
N GLN A 49 25.85 -22.06 45.80
CA GLN A 49 24.61 -22.01 46.60
C GLN A 49 23.79 -23.30 46.49
N TRP A 50 24.03 -24.10 45.44
CA TRP A 50 23.30 -25.34 45.14
C TRP A 50 24.18 -26.59 45.22
N GLN A 51 25.46 -26.44 45.59
CA GLN A 51 26.30 -27.58 45.96
C GLN A 51 25.89 -28.09 47.34
N ARG A 52 25.60 -29.40 47.42
CA ARG A 52 25.41 -30.08 48.71
C ARG A 52 26.68 -29.90 49.54
N THR A 53 26.62 -29.04 50.54
CA THR A 53 27.64 -28.96 51.58
C THR A 53 27.73 -30.34 52.24
N GLN A 54 28.81 -31.06 51.93
CA GLN A 54 29.24 -32.20 52.73
C GLN A 54 29.47 -31.66 54.14
N LYS A 55 28.53 -31.94 55.06
CA LYS A 55 28.69 -31.58 56.46
C LYS A 55 30.02 -32.16 56.95
N PRO A 56 30.89 -31.39 57.62
CA PRO A 56 32.07 -31.97 58.23
C PRO A 56 31.60 -33.05 59.20
N VAL A 57 32.21 -34.23 59.09
CA VAL A 57 32.01 -35.36 59.99
C VAL A 57 32.30 -34.87 61.40
N LYS A 58 31.25 -34.51 62.14
CA LYS A 58 31.32 -34.36 63.59
C LYS A 58 31.67 -35.74 64.11
N LYS A 59 32.91 -35.88 64.58
CA LYS A 59 33.34 -36.97 65.47
C LYS A 59 32.27 -37.10 66.55
N GLN A 60 31.44 -38.12 66.46
CA GLN A 60 30.56 -38.49 67.55
C GLN A 60 31.49 -38.91 68.69
N SER A 61 31.58 -38.03 69.68
CA SER A 61 32.04 -38.35 71.02
C SER A 61 31.35 -39.63 71.44
N THR A 62 32.15 -40.65 71.73
CA THR A 62 31.75 -41.81 72.52
C THR A 62 31.10 -41.30 73.80
N VAL A 63 29.76 -41.34 73.83
CA VAL A 63 29.02 -41.23 75.08
C VAL A 63 29.42 -42.45 75.89
N ARG A 64 30.23 -42.21 76.94
CA ARG A 64 30.44 -43.16 78.02
C ARG A 64 29.08 -43.50 78.60
N ILE A 65 28.54 -44.66 78.25
CA ILE A 65 27.49 -45.29 79.03
C ILE A 65 28.17 -45.69 80.33
N GLY A 66 27.76 -45.00 81.41
CA GLY A 66 28.19 -45.27 82.76
C GLY A 66 28.04 -46.75 83.09
N GLN A 67 29.16 -47.34 83.42
CA GLN A 67 29.29 -48.57 84.18
C GLN A 67 28.47 -48.40 85.47
N LEU A 68 27.28 -48.99 85.51
CA LEU A 68 26.52 -49.15 86.75
C LEU A 68 27.14 -50.32 87.49
N ASP A 69 27.94 -49.99 88.51
CA ASP A 69 28.43 -50.90 89.52
C ASP A 69 27.25 -51.63 90.16
N PHE A 70 27.13 -52.93 89.87
CA PHE A 70 26.31 -53.84 90.66
C PHE A 70 27.20 -54.38 91.78
N GLN A 71 27.19 -53.71 92.93
CA GLN A 71 27.83 -54.21 94.15
C GLN A 71 27.14 -55.52 94.57
N LEU A 72 27.86 -56.62 94.38
CA LEU A 72 27.53 -57.94 94.90
C LEU A 72 27.80 -57.95 96.41
N GLY A 73 26.74 -57.74 97.20
CA GLY A 73 26.79 -57.72 98.66
C GLY A 73 26.67 -59.11 99.27
N SER A 74 27.83 -59.60 99.73
CA SER A 74 28.09 -60.58 100.81
C SER A 74 27.48 -61.98 100.73
N GLU A 75 28.32 -62.92 100.27
CA GLU A 75 28.41 -64.27 100.82
C GLU A 75 28.66 -64.20 102.34
N VAL A 76 27.90 -64.99 103.10
CA VAL A 76 28.30 -65.39 104.45
C VAL A 76 28.69 -66.86 104.37
N THR A 77 29.98 -67.08 104.16
CA THR A 77 30.68 -68.33 104.42
C THR A 77 31.03 -68.38 105.91
N VAL A 78 30.58 -69.41 106.62
CA VAL A 78 31.08 -69.72 107.97
C VAL A 78 31.75 -71.09 107.88
N SER A 79 33.08 -71.05 107.77
CA SER A 79 33.96 -72.19 107.99
C SER A 79 34.67 -72.02 109.33
N ALA A 80 34.82 -73.13 110.04
CA ALA A 80 35.39 -73.26 111.37
C ALA A 80 36.88 -72.84 111.47
N PRO A 81 37.38 -72.65 112.70
CA PRO A 81 38.71 -73.13 113.03
C PRO A 81 38.74 -74.00 114.30
N ALA A 82 39.56 -75.04 114.22
CA ALA A 82 40.02 -75.88 115.31
C ALA A 82 41.17 -75.20 116.06
N GLY A 83 41.29 -75.42 117.38
CA GLY A 83 42.45 -74.96 118.15
C GLY A 83 42.28 -75.00 119.67
N SER A 84 42.53 -76.16 120.25
CA SER A 84 42.53 -76.55 121.67
C SER A 84 43.43 -75.71 122.61
N ILE A 85 43.10 -75.62 123.91
CA ILE A 85 44.03 -75.75 125.08
C ILE A 85 43.26 -76.08 126.40
N LYS A 86 43.51 -77.30 126.90
CA LYS A 86 43.74 -77.83 128.28
C LYS A 86 42.89 -77.43 129.53
N LYS A 87 42.09 -78.41 129.99
CA LYS A 87 41.99 -79.11 131.33
C LYS A 87 42.12 -78.35 132.68
N LYS A 88 41.10 -78.56 133.55
CA LYS A 88 41.13 -79.09 134.96
C LYS A 88 39.68 -79.46 135.37
N LYS A 89 39.31 -80.74 135.57
CA LYS A 89 39.04 -81.44 136.87
C LYS A 89 38.44 -80.50 137.95
N GLU A 90 37.32 -80.77 138.63
CA GLU A 90 37.00 -82.00 139.38
C GLU A 90 35.54 -81.96 139.95
N ILE A 91 34.83 -83.10 139.82
CA ILE A 91 33.88 -83.77 140.72
C ILE A 91 33.27 -82.95 141.88
N THR A 92 31.93 -82.93 142.01
CA THR A 92 31.18 -83.42 143.20
C THR A 92 29.67 -83.60 142.95
N ARG A 93 29.29 -84.87 143.08
CA ARG A 93 28.03 -85.56 143.42
C ARG A 93 26.79 -84.78 143.92
N ARG A 94 25.64 -85.32 143.46
CA ARG A 94 24.27 -85.36 144.04
C ARG A 94 23.43 -84.08 143.96
N CYS A 95 22.47 -84.06 143.03
CA CYS A 95 21.05 -84.24 143.37
C CYS A 95 20.19 -84.36 142.10
N SER A 96 19.67 -85.56 141.87
CA SER A 96 18.67 -85.92 140.87
C SER A 96 17.33 -85.22 141.14
N LYS A 97 16.88 -84.29 140.26
CA LYS A 97 15.47 -84.02 139.88
C LYS A 97 15.19 -82.77 139.00
N LEU A 98 16.18 -82.11 138.38
CA LEU A 98 15.95 -80.84 137.64
C LEU A 98 16.40 -80.80 136.16
N GLU A 99 17.06 -81.84 135.63
CA GLU A 99 17.65 -81.84 134.26
C GLU A 99 16.64 -82.07 133.11
N LYS A 100 15.40 -82.48 133.39
CA LYS A 100 14.35 -82.61 132.35
C LYS A 100 13.73 -81.27 131.93
N LYS A 101 13.92 -80.17 132.68
CA LYS A 101 13.33 -78.86 132.33
C LYS A 101 14.22 -77.97 131.44
N VAL A 102 15.54 -78.17 131.42
CA VAL A 102 16.49 -77.33 130.67
C VAL A 102 16.71 -77.84 129.24
N GLU A 103 16.70 -79.16 129.04
CA GLU A 103 16.76 -79.75 127.70
C GLU A 103 15.49 -79.48 126.88
N ASP A 104 14.34 -79.35 127.54
CA ASP A 104 13.06 -79.01 126.91
C ASP A 104 12.97 -77.52 126.55
N THR A 105 13.63 -76.62 127.30
CA THR A 105 13.72 -75.18 126.96
C THR A 105 14.67 -74.93 125.79
N ASP A 106 15.83 -75.59 125.73
CA ASP A 106 16.77 -75.48 124.59
C ASP A 106 16.19 -76.06 123.29
N LYS A 107 15.45 -77.18 123.39
CA LYS A 107 14.69 -77.74 122.26
C LYS A 107 13.58 -76.77 121.82
N ALA A 108 12.87 -76.12 122.74
CA ALA A 108 11.83 -75.14 122.43
C ALA A 108 12.39 -73.88 121.76
N GLU A 109 13.54 -73.35 122.22
CA GLU A 109 14.22 -72.22 121.60
C GLU A 109 14.73 -72.55 120.20
N ARG A 110 15.33 -73.73 120.01
CA ARG A 110 15.77 -74.21 118.69
C ARG A 110 14.60 -74.41 117.74
N ILE A 111 13.47 -74.92 118.22
CA ILE A 111 12.22 -75.02 117.46
C ILE A 111 11.71 -73.62 117.08
N ASN A 112 11.79 -72.63 117.96
CA ASN A 112 11.40 -71.25 117.67
C ASN A 112 12.33 -70.58 116.64
N VAL A 113 13.65 -70.79 116.73
CA VAL A 113 14.62 -70.31 115.72
C VAL A 113 14.36 -70.96 114.36
N LEU A 114 14.06 -72.26 114.32
CA LEU A 114 13.69 -72.94 113.07
C LEU A 114 12.37 -72.42 112.51
N LYS A 115 11.36 -72.16 113.35
CA LYS A 115 10.10 -71.51 112.94
C LYS A 115 10.32 -70.11 112.38
N LEU A 116 11.16 -69.29 113.02
CA LEU A 116 11.56 -67.97 112.53
C LEU A 116 12.28 -68.07 111.18
N ARG A 117 13.19 -69.04 111.02
CA ARG A 117 13.89 -69.27 109.75
C ARG A 117 12.92 -69.71 108.66
N ILE A 118 11.99 -70.63 108.95
CA ILE A 118 10.97 -71.10 108.00
C ILE A 118 10.04 -69.94 107.60
N THR A 119 9.62 -69.10 108.55
CA THR A 119 8.77 -67.93 108.23
C THR A 119 9.52 -66.87 107.43
N ALA A 120 10.81 -66.63 107.73
CA ALA A 120 11.66 -65.74 106.95
C ALA A 120 11.91 -66.26 105.51
N THR A 121 12.19 -67.56 105.34
CA THR A 121 12.37 -68.16 104.01
C THR A 121 11.07 -68.17 103.21
N LEU A 122 9.93 -68.48 103.85
CA LEU A 122 8.61 -68.37 103.21
C LEU A 122 8.31 -66.94 102.78
N LYS A 123 8.62 -65.94 103.61
CA LYS A 123 8.48 -64.52 103.27
C LYS A 123 9.37 -64.13 102.07
N ALA A 124 10.64 -64.53 102.08
CA ALA A 124 11.56 -64.27 100.98
C ALA A 124 11.11 -64.92 99.66
N ILE A 125 10.63 -66.17 99.70
CA ILE A 125 10.04 -66.86 98.54
C ILE A 125 8.80 -66.12 98.04
N ASN A 126 7.93 -65.66 98.94
CA ASN A 126 6.74 -64.91 98.57
C ASN A 126 7.10 -63.57 97.91
N ASP A 127 8.08 -62.85 98.46
CA ASP A 127 8.55 -61.58 97.91
C ASP A 127 9.25 -61.78 96.54
N GLN A 128 9.99 -62.87 96.36
CA GLN A 128 10.55 -63.24 95.06
C GLN A 128 9.47 -63.59 94.05
N LYS A 129 8.42 -64.32 94.45
CA LYS A 129 7.25 -64.62 93.60
C LYS A 129 6.52 -63.33 93.18
N LYS A 130 6.31 -62.40 94.10
CA LYS A 130 5.73 -61.08 93.79
C LYS A 130 6.61 -60.30 92.81
N ARG A 131 7.93 -60.25 93.04
CA ARG A 131 8.88 -59.58 92.15
C ARG A 131 8.90 -60.22 90.75
N PHE A 132 8.84 -61.54 90.66
CA PHE A 132 8.75 -62.25 89.39
C PHE A 132 7.45 -61.93 88.64
N ALA A 133 6.30 -61.94 89.34
CA ALA A 133 5.02 -61.57 88.75
C ALA A 133 5.01 -60.11 88.26
N PHE A 134 5.55 -59.19 89.06
CA PHE A 134 5.72 -57.79 88.68
C PHE A 134 6.60 -57.66 87.42
N LEU A 135 7.77 -58.27 87.40
CA LEU A 135 8.70 -58.19 86.27
C LEU A 135 8.11 -58.81 85.00
N LYS A 136 7.36 -59.91 85.12
CA LYS A 136 6.65 -60.53 84.00
C LYS A 136 5.58 -59.61 83.42
N ASN A 137 4.81 -58.94 84.27
CA ASN A 137 3.79 -57.97 83.84
C ASN A 137 4.43 -56.73 83.20
N GLU A 138 5.52 -56.24 83.79
CA GLU A 138 6.26 -55.11 83.27
C GLU A 138 6.91 -55.42 81.91
N ASN A 139 7.53 -56.59 81.76
CA ASN A 139 8.06 -57.04 80.48
C ASN A 139 6.95 -57.17 79.42
N ARG A 140 5.77 -57.71 79.79
CA ARG A 140 4.60 -57.74 78.88
C ARG A 140 4.19 -56.33 78.46
N ARG A 141 4.14 -55.39 79.40
CA ARG A 141 3.81 -53.98 79.15
C ARG A 141 4.81 -53.33 78.20
N LEU A 142 6.12 -53.53 78.43
CA LEU A 142 7.18 -53.01 77.58
C LEU A 142 7.12 -53.60 76.17
N VAL A 143 6.91 -54.91 76.02
CA VAL A 143 6.75 -55.55 74.71
C VAL A 143 5.55 -54.98 73.96
N SER A 144 4.40 -54.79 74.63
CA SER A 144 3.24 -54.16 74.02
C SER A 144 3.51 -52.71 73.60
N LYS A 145 4.25 -51.95 74.42
CA LYS A 145 4.63 -50.57 74.09
C LYS A 145 5.56 -50.52 72.88
N ILE A 146 6.64 -51.31 72.88
CA ILE A 146 7.59 -51.40 71.77
C ILE A 146 6.87 -51.76 70.47
N LYS A 147 6.02 -52.80 70.48
CA LYS A 147 5.22 -53.17 69.30
C LYS A 147 4.29 -52.06 68.83
N GLY A 148 3.73 -51.28 69.75
CA GLY A 148 2.90 -50.12 69.45
C GLY A 148 3.71 -49.02 68.75
N ASP A 149 4.85 -48.66 69.34
CA ASP A 149 5.77 -47.63 68.81
C ASP A 149 6.36 -48.07 67.45
N GLU A 150 6.75 -49.34 67.30
CA GLU A 150 7.21 -49.93 66.04
C GLU A 150 6.12 -49.91 64.97
N LYS A 151 4.88 -50.25 65.33
CA LYS A 151 3.76 -50.19 64.38
C LYS A 151 3.46 -48.75 63.96
N GLY A 152 3.47 -47.80 64.91
CA GLY A 152 3.27 -46.38 64.63
C GLY A 152 4.31 -45.84 63.66
N THR A 153 5.59 -46.07 63.96
CA THR A 153 6.70 -45.65 63.07
C THR A 153 6.65 -46.34 61.71
N TYR A 154 6.27 -47.61 61.65
CA TYR A 154 6.10 -48.33 60.38
C TYR A 154 4.95 -47.77 59.54
N ASP A 155 3.81 -47.46 60.14
CA ASP A 155 2.68 -46.84 59.44
C ASP A 155 3.03 -45.41 58.97
N GLU A 156 3.76 -44.62 59.77
CA GLU A 156 4.28 -43.30 59.37
C GLU A 156 5.24 -43.38 58.17
N VAL A 157 6.21 -44.31 58.22
CA VAL A 157 7.17 -44.53 57.12
C VAL A 157 6.43 -45.00 55.87
N ARG A 158 5.48 -45.91 55.99
CA ARG A 158 4.65 -46.38 54.88
C ARG A 158 3.88 -45.23 54.23
N ASP A 159 3.25 -44.37 55.03
CA ASP A 159 2.50 -43.22 54.52
C ASP A 159 3.43 -42.20 53.86
N LEU A 160 4.62 -42.00 54.40
CA LEU A 160 5.64 -41.17 53.78
C LEU A 160 6.08 -41.73 52.42
N LEU A 161 6.38 -43.02 52.31
CA LEU A 161 6.72 -43.67 51.04
C LEU A 161 5.59 -43.52 50.02
N ARG A 162 4.34 -43.75 50.42
CA ARG A 162 3.17 -43.55 49.54
C ARG A 162 3.05 -42.12 49.03
N LYS A 163 3.36 -41.12 49.87
CA LYS A 163 3.41 -39.72 49.44
C LYS A 163 4.53 -39.51 48.42
N TYR A 164 5.73 -40.03 48.67
CA TYR A 164 6.85 -39.94 47.73
C TYR A 164 6.55 -40.60 46.38
N ASP A 165 5.93 -41.78 46.37
CA ASP A 165 5.54 -42.45 45.12
C ASP A 165 4.53 -41.60 44.35
N LYS A 166 3.51 -41.04 45.02
CA LYS A 166 2.56 -40.12 44.39
C LYS A 166 3.25 -38.89 43.81
N PHE A 167 4.18 -38.28 44.54
CA PHE A 167 4.95 -37.13 44.05
C PHE A 167 5.83 -37.51 42.86
N LYS A 168 6.49 -38.67 42.89
CA LYS A 168 7.32 -39.17 41.80
C LYS A 168 6.49 -39.40 40.53
N THR A 169 5.34 -40.06 40.66
CA THR A 169 4.41 -40.27 39.53
C THR A 169 3.86 -38.93 39.02
N GLY A 170 3.50 -38.01 39.92
CA GLY A 170 3.04 -36.67 39.56
C GLY A 170 4.08 -35.89 38.76
N VAL A 171 5.33 -35.89 39.21
CA VAL A 171 6.46 -35.25 38.51
C VAL A 171 6.71 -35.92 37.15
N SER A 172 6.68 -37.24 37.07
CA SER A 172 6.87 -37.96 35.80
C SER A 172 5.75 -37.67 34.79
N CYS A 173 4.50 -37.61 35.24
CA CYS A 173 3.36 -37.27 34.39
C CYS A 173 3.44 -35.82 33.92
N LEU A 174 3.80 -34.91 34.83
CA LEU A 174 4.00 -33.50 34.50
C LEU A 174 5.13 -33.31 33.48
N ASN A 175 6.26 -34.01 33.66
CA ASN A 175 7.39 -33.95 32.72
C ASN A 175 7.03 -34.52 31.35
N SER A 176 6.24 -35.60 31.29
CA SER A 176 5.72 -36.13 30.03
C SER A 176 4.83 -35.10 29.33
N LYS A 177 3.89 -34.47 30.05
CA LYS A 177 3.03 -33.43 29.46
C LYS A 177 3.80 -32.23 28.96
N PHE A 178 4.80 -31.77 29.71
CA PHE A 178 5.66 -30.67 29.26
C PHE A 178 6.44 -31.05 28.01
N GLN A 179 6.91 -32.29 27.90
CA GLN A 179 7.57 -32.78 26.70
C GLN A 179 6.61 -32.82 25.51
N ASP A 180 5.39 -33.34 25.70
CA ASP A 180 4.36 -33.40 24.66
C ASP A 180 3.97 -31.98 24.18
N GLU A 181 3.75 -31.05 25.11
CA GLU A 181 3.44 -29.64 24.79
C GLU A 181 4.61 -28.96 24.07
N TYR A 182 5.84 -29.22 24.50
CA TYR A 182 7.03 -28.69 23.84
C TYR A 182 7.15 -29.18 22.40
N GLU A 183 6.91 -30.47 22.14
CA GLU A 183 6.95 -31.05 20.81
C GLU A 183 5.86 -30.48 19.89
N ILE A 184 4.65 -30.25 20.41
CA ILE A 184 3.56 -29.60 19.67
C ILE A 184 3.95 -28.17 19.29
N VAL A 185 4.37 -27.37 20.28
CA VAL A 185 4.77 -25.98 20.04
C VAL A 185 5.95 -25.90 19.07
N GLN A 186 6.90 -26.82 19.17
CA GLN A 186 8.03 -26.91 18.26
C GLN A 186 7.57 -27.26 16.83
N SER A 187 6.66 -28.22 16.67
CA SER A 187 6.09 -28.57 15.36
C SER A 187 5.35 -27.40 14.73
N ASP A 188 4.51 -26.70 15.50
CA ASP A 188 3.74 -25.57 15.00
C ASP A 188 4.64 -24.37 14.67
N TYR A 189 5.71 -24.14 15.44
CA TYR A 189 6.74 -23.17 15.08
C TYR A 189 7.38 -23.47 13.73
N PHE A 190 7.76 -24.74 13.47
CA PHE A 190 8.35 -25.11 12.19
C PHE A 190 7.36 -24.97 11.03
N LYS A 191 6.09 -25.36 11.20
CA LYS A 191 5.04 -25.16 10.19
C LYS A 191 4.86 -23.68 9.87
N ALA A 192 4.68 -22.84 10.88
CA ALA A 192 4.50 -21.40 10.70
C ALA A 192 5.72 -20.76 10.02
N LYS A 193 6.93 -21.24 10.34
CA LYS A 193 8.17 -20.80 9.68
C LYS A 193 8.21 -21.20 8.20
N GLU A 194 7.83 -22.43 7.86
CA GLU A 194 7.79 -22.91 6.49
C GLU A 194 6.71 -22.19 5.66
N GLU A 195 5.52 -22.01 6.22
CA GLU A 195 4.43 -21.25 5.60
C GLU A 195 4.85 -19.80 5.35
N GLY A 196 5.44 -19.14 6.34
CA GLY A 196 5.97 -17.78 6.18
C GLY A 196 7.08 -17.69 5.13
N ALA A 197 8.00 -18.66 5.09
CA ALA A 197 9.05 -18.71 4.07
C ALA A 197 8.48 -18.94 2.66
N ALA A 198 7.46 -19.78 2.52
CA ALA A 198 6.77 -20.01 1.25
C ALA A 198 6.03 -18.76 0.79
N GLU A 199 5.33 -18.05 1.69
CA GLU A 199 4.65 -16.80 1.37
C GLU A 199 5.63 -15.71 0.94
N ILE A 200 6.74 -15.55 1.67
CA ILE A 200 7.83 -14.62 1.31
C ILE A 200 8.37 -14.95 -0.09
N LYS A 201 8.58 -16.24 -0.40
CA LYS A 201 9.06 -16.65 -1.73
C LYS A 201 8.05 -16.31 -2.83
N ILE A 202 6.76 -16.55 -2.62
CA ILE A 202 5.70 -16.20 -3.58
C ILE A 202 5.65 -14.68 -3.79
N LEU A 203 5.79 -13.90 -2.72
CA LEU A 203 5.85 -12.44 -2.79
C LEU A 203 7.09 -11.96 -3.54
N GLN A 204 8.25 -12.56 -3.29
CA GLN A 204 9.49 -12.29 -4.02
C GLN A 204 9.31 -12.52 -5.52
N GLU A 205 8.76 -13.68 -5.91
CA GLU A 205 8.49 -14.00 -7.32
C GLU A 205 7.48 -13.03 -7.97
N LYS A 206 6.50 -12.53 -7.20
CA LYS A 206 5.57 -11.48 -7.68
C LYS A 206 6.29 -10.15 -7.91
N VAL A 207 7.16 -9.75 -6.99
CA VAL A 207 7.97 -8.52 -7.12
C VAL A 207 8.89 -8.62 -8.33
N ASP A 208 9.59 -9.74 -8.50
CA ASP A 208 10.50 -9.94 -9.63
C ASP A 208 9.74 -9.89 -10.97
N ARG A 209 8.53 -10.45 -11.05
CA ARG A 209 7.69 -10.35 -12.25
C ARG A 209 7.27 -8.91 -12.54
N LEU A 210 6.85 -8.16 -11.51
CA LEU A 210 6.48 -6.75 -11.65
C LEU A 210 7.68 -5.90 -12.08
N ASP A 211 8.87 -6.15 -11.54
CA ASP A 211 10.08 -5.44 -11.94
C ASP A 211 10.41 -5.68 -13.41
N ILE A 212 10.26 -6.91 -13.91
CA ILE A 212 10.43 -7.23 -15.34
C ILE A 212 9.41 -6.45 -16.20
N GLU A 213 8.14 -6.40 -15.77
CA GLU A 213 7.08 -5.68 -16.48
C GLU A 213 7.32 -4.16 -16.51
N VAL A 214 7.75 -3.59 -15.38
CA VAL A 214 8.11 -2.17 -15.26
C VAL A 214 9.28 -1.84 -16.18
N VAL A 215 10.33 -2.67 -16.21
CA VAL A 215 11.47 -2.47 -17.11
C VAL A 215 11.04 -2.58 -18.58
N ALA A 216 10.17 -3.53 -18.92
CA ALA A 216 9.66 -3.68 -20.28
C ALA A 216 8.85 -2.44 -20.72
N SER A 217 7.95 -1.96 -19.86
CA SER A 217 7.15 -0.77 -20.11
C SER A 217 8.00 0.49 -20.19
N GLN A 218 9.04 0.61 -19.37
CA GLN A 218 9.99 1.71 -19.43
C GLN A 218 10.79 1.71 -20.74
N LYS A 219 11.18 0.54 -21.24
CA LYS A 219 11.81 0.40 -22.56
C LYS A 219 10.86 0.82 -23.69
N SER A 220 9.62 0.31 -23.70
CA SER A 220 8.62 0.73 -24.69
C SER A 220 8.34 2.23 -24.65
N LEU A 221 8.29 2.83 -23.47
CA LEU A 221 8.16 4.29 -23.31
C LEU A 221 9.38 5.02 -23.88
N HIS A 222 10.58 4.52 -23.62
CA HIS A 222 11.81 5.07 -24.19
C HIS A 222 11.82 5.01 -25.72
N ASP A 223 11.42 3.88 -26.29
CA ASP A 223 11.31 3.69 -27.74
C ASP A 223 10.28 4.66 -28.35
N LEU A 224 9.12 4.80 -27.71
CA LEU A 224 8.08 5.74 -28.14
C LEU A 224 8.55 7.20 -28.05
N HIS A 225 9.27 7.56 -26.99
CA HIS A 225 9.86 8.88 -26.84
C HIS A 225 10.93 9.14 -27.90
N SER A 226 11.77 8.15 -28.19
CA SER A 226 12.77 8.23 -29.27
C SER A 226 12.08 8.40 -30.62
N TYR A 227 10.98 7.68 -30.87
CA TYR A 227 10.19 7.85 -32.08
C TYR A 227 9.61 9.26 -32.18
N LYS A 228 8.96 9.75 -31.12
CA LYS A 228 8.32 11.07 -31.09
C LYS A 228 9.30 12.21 -31.33
N ASP A 229 10.49 12.15 -30.74
CA ASP A 229 11.41 13.29 -30.73
C ASP A 229 12.45 13.23 -31.85
N LYS A 230 12.81 12.04 -32.33
CA LYS A 230 13.86 11.88 -33.36
C LYS A 230 13.28 11.47 -34.71
N GLU A 231 12.55 10.36 -34.74
CA GLU A 231 12.10 9.75 -36.01
C GLU A 231 10.93 10.52 -36.63
N TYR A 232 9.94 10.87 -35.82
CA TYR A 232 8.72 11.50 -36.28
C TYR A 232 8.96 12.88 -36.91
N PRO A 233 9.75 13.80 -36.32
CA PRO A 233 10.00 15.10 -36.93
C PRO A 233 10.75 14.97 -38.26
N LEU A 234 11.69 14.03 -38.37
CA LEU A 234 12.41 13.76 -39.62
C LEU A 234 11.47 13.23 -40.72
N LYS A 235 10.58 12.29 -40.36
CA LYS A 235 9.58 11.75 -41.29
C LYS A 235 8.56 12.81 -41.70
N ALA A 236 8.08 13.61 -40.76
CA ALA A 236 7.16 14.73 -41.02
C ALA A 236 7.82 15.78 -41.94
N PHE A 237 9.08 16.13 -41.69
CA PHE A 237 9.84 17.01 -42.56
C PHE A 237 9.98 16.41 -43.98
N ARG A 238 10.31 15.12 -44.09
CA ARG A 238 10.41 14.46 -45.40
C ARG A 238 9.08 14.45 -46.15
N ILE A 239 7.96 14.24 -45.46
CA ILE A 239 6.62 14.32 -46.04
C ILE A 239 6.35 15.73 -46.56
N SER A 240 6.63 16.76 -45.76
CA SER A 240 6.45 18.16 -46.17
C SER A 240 7.33 18.53 -47.37
N GLN A 241 8.56 18.03 -47.42
CA GLN A 241 9.45 18.21 -48.56
C GLN A 241 8.87 17.59 -49.83
N LEU A 242 8.39 16.34 -49.74
CA LEU A 242 7.76 15.65 -50.88
C LEU A 242 6.47 16.35 -51.34
N GLN A 243 5.68 16.91 -50.41
CA GLN A 243 4.50 17.70 -50.76
C GLN A 243 4.87 18.97 -51.53
N SER A 244 5.91 19.69 -51.09
CA SER A 244 6.39 20.88 -51.81
C SER A 244 6.96 20.53 -53.19
N GLU A 245 7.66 19.39 -53.31
CA GLU A 245 8.14 18.89 -54.60
C GLU A 245 6.98 18.55 -55.54
N LEU A 246 5.93 17.92 -55.01
CA LEU A 246 4.71 17.61 -55.75
C LEU A 246 4.01 18.88 -56.25
N GLU A 247 3.84 19.89 -55.38
CA GLU A 247 3.23 21.17 -55.73
C GLU A 247 4.06 21.91 -56.80
N SER A 248 5.39 21.90 -56.69
CA SER A 248 6.28 22.47 -57.70
C SER A 248 6.12 21.77 -59.05
N LEU A 249 6.00 20.44 -59.06
CA LEU A 249 5.78 19.67 -60.29
C LEU A 249 4.40 19.94 -60.90
N TYR A 250 3.36 20.06 -60.08
CA TYR A 250 2.03 20.45 -60.55
C TYR A 250 2.05 21.84 -61.19
N ALA A 251 2.69 22.83 -60.54
CA ALA A 251 2.81 24.18 -61.08
C ALA A 251 3.59 24.19 -62.41
N SER A 252 4.68 23.42 -62.49
CA SER A 252 5.46 23.27 -63.73
C SER A 252 4.62 22.65 -64.85
N ASN A 253 3.86 21.59 -64.54
CA ASN A 253 3.00 20.93 -65.52
C ASN A 253 1.86 21.83 -66.00
N GLU A 254 1.26 22.62 -65.11
CA GLU A 254 0.23 23.60 -65.47
C GLU A 254 0.79 24.72 -66.36
N GLU A 255 2.03 25.15 -66.12
CA GLU A 255 2.73 26.09 -67.00
C GLU A 255 3.00 25.50 -68.39
N GLU A 256 3.50 24.26 -68.45
CA GLU A 256 3.71 23.54 -69.71
C GLU A 256 2.39 23.34 -70.48
N GLU A 257 1.29 23.01 -69.80
CA GLU A 257 -0.04 22.86 -70.41
C GLU A 257 -0.53 24.20 -70.99
N ARG A 258 -0.36 25.30 -70.25
CA ARG A 258 -0.68 26.66 -70.75
C ARG A 258 0.16 27.01 -71.97
N ASP A 259 1.45 26.70 -71.95
CA ASP A 259 2.34 26.96 -73.08
C ASP A 259 1.96 26.13 -74.31
N LEU A 260 1.62 24.85 -74.14
CA LEU A 260 1.12 23.99 -75.20
C LEU A 260 -0.20 24.52 -75.78
N SER A 261 -1.15 24.93 -74.94
CA SER A 261 -2.40 25.53 -75.40
C SER A 261 -2.13 26.80 -76.21
N ASN A 262 -1.23 27.66 -75.74
CA ASN A 262 -0.83 28.86 -76.46
C ASN A 262 -0.17 28.55 -77.81
N ILE A 263 0.62 27.47 -77.91
CA ILE A 263 1.20 27.03 -79.18
C ILE A 263 0.11 26.51 -80.13
N ILE A 264 -0.83 25.72 -79.63
CA ILE A 264 -1.97 25.20 -80.40
C ILE A 264 -2.80 26.36 -80.95
N ASP A 265 -3.18 27.32 -80.11
CA ASP A 265 -3.98 28.48 -80.51
C ASP A 265 -3.26 29.33 -81.56
N LYS A 266 -1.95 29.56 -81.39
CA LYS A 266 -1.13 30.27 -82.38
C LYS A 266 -1.06 29.53 -83.70
N GLU A 267 -0.83 28.22 -83.69
CA GLU A 267 -0.78 27.42 -84.92
C GLU A 267 -2.16 27.35 -85.60
N LEU A 268 -3.26 27.27 -84.84
CA LEU A 268 -4.60 27.32 -85.41
C LEU A 268 -4.87 28.68 -86.06
N ASP A 269 -4.51 29.78 -85.40
CA ASP A 269 -4.66 31.14 -85.95
C ASP A 269 -3.80 31.36 -87.20
N THR A 270 -2.55 30.88 -87.22
CA THR A 270 -1.71 30.96 -88.43
C THR A 270 -2.31 30.14 -89.57
N ARG A 271 -2.79 28.91 -89.31
CA ARG A 271 -3.43 28.06 -90.32
C ARG A 271 -4.73 28.64 -90.85
N LEU A 272 -5.57 29.21 -89.98
CA LEU A 272 -6.80 29.91 -90.38
C LEU A 272 -6.47 31.11 -91.27
N LYS A 273 -5.50 31.94 -90.88
CA LYS A 273 -5.05 33.07 -91.70
C LYS A 273 -4.48 32.63 -93.04
N GLU A 274 -3.72 31.52 -93.09
CA GLU A 274 -3.23 30.93 -94.33
C GLU A 274 -4.40 30.44 -95.21
N HIS A 275 -5.39 29.79 -94.62
CA HIS A 275 -6.58 29.30 -95.30
C HIS A 275 -7.40 30.45 -95.89
N GLU A 276 -7.74 31.46 -95.09
CA GLU A 276 -8.48 32.64 -95.54
C GLU A 276 -7.76 33.39 -96.65
N LYS A 277 -6.41 33.50 -96.58
CA LYS A 277 -5.61 34.09 -97.66
C LYS A 277 -5.71 33.28 -98.95
N LYS A 278 -5.63 31.95 -98.86
CA LYS A 278 -5.77 31.06 -100.03
C LYS A 278 -7.18 31.14 -100.61
N GLU A 279 -8.22 31.17 -99.78
CA GLU A 279 -9.61 31.35 -100.22
C GLU A 279 -9.83 32.71 -100.89
N ARG A 280 -9.34 33.80 -100.30
CA ARG A 280 -9.41 35.14 -100.91
C ARG A 280 -8.67 35.20 -102.24
N HIS A 281 -7.45 34.67 -102.30
CA HIS A 281 -6.69 34.60 -103.56
C HIS A 281 -7.44 33.79 -104.63
N LEU A 282 -8.01 32.66 -104.27
CA LEU A 282 -8.81 31.85 -105.19
C LEU A 282 -10.08 32.59 -105.65
N ALA A 283 -10.76 33.29 -104.75
CA ALA A 283 -11.94 34.10 -105.07
C ALA A 283 -11.59 35.28 -105.98
N ASP A 284 -10.47 35.96 -105.74
CA ASP A 284 -9.95 37.03 -106.57
C ASP A 284 -9.57 36.49 -107.97
N ASP A 285 -8.83 35.37 -108.05
CA ASP A 285 -8.48 34.72 -109.31
C ASP A 285 -9.73 34.34 -110.13
N ILE A 286 -10.74 33.76 -109.48
CA ILE A 286 -12.01 33.42 -110.13
C ILE A 286 -12.74 34.68 -110.60
N SER A 287 -12.74 35.74 -109.79
CA SER A 287 -13.39 37.00 -110.12
C SER A 287 -12.69 37.69 -111.30
N ASP A 288 -11.36 37.74 -111.29
CA ASP A 288 -10.55 38.34 -112.34
C ASP A 288 -10.66 37.54 -113.66
N THR A 289 -10.66 36.21 -113.59
CA THR A 289 -10.89 35.37 -114.78
C THR A 289 -12.31 35.57 -115.35
N LEU A 290 -13.33 35.69 -114.50
CA LEU A 290 -14.70 35.99 -114.94
C LEU A 290 -14.82 37.39 -115.55
N LEU A 291 -14.25 38.41 -114.89
CA LEU A 291 -14.25 39.79 -115.37
C LEU A 291 -13.51 39.93 -116.70
N ALA A 292 -12.40 39.20 -116.89
CA ALA A 292 -11.66 39.17 -118.15
C ALA A 292 -12.46 38.54 -119.31
N GLN A 293 -13.42 37.66 -119.03
CA GLN A 293 -14.33 37.09 -120.03
C GLN A 293 -15.50 38.03 -120.37
N MET A 294 -15.81 39.02 -119.52
CA MET A 294 -16.92 39.95 -119.73
C MET A 294 -16.50 41.15 -120.59
N HIS A 295 -17.48 41.78 -121.27
CA HIS A 295 -17.21 42.96 -122.09
C HIS A 295 -16.82 44.18 -121.23
N PRO A 296 -15.75 44.95 -121.57
CA PRO A 296 -15.25 46.06 -120.74
C PRO A 296 -16.32 47.09 -120.32
N ASN A 297 -17.18 47.52 -121.25
CA ASN A 297 -18.26 48.46 -120.95
C ASN A 297 -19.23 47.96 -119.87
N LEU A 298 -19.47 46.65 -119.80
CA LEU A 298 -20.37 46.06 -118.81
C LEU A 298 -19.71 46.08 -117.42
N VAL A 299 -18.40 45.83 -117.35
CA VAL A 299 -17.62 45.91 -116.11
C VAL A 299 -17.57 47.34 -115.57
N ASP A 300 -17.33 48.33 -116.43
CA ASP A 300 -17.30 49.73 -116.01
C ASP A 300 -18.66 50.23 -115.52
N MET A 301 -19.75 49.83 -116.21
CA MET A 301 -21.11 50.12 -115.77
C MET A 301 -21.44 49.44 -114.43
N ALA A 302 -21.00 48.20 -114.22
CA ALA A 302 -21.19 47.50 -112.95
C ALA A 302 -20.41 48.17 -111.80
N LYS A 303 -19.17 48.61 -112.04
CA LYS A 303 -18.38 49.39 -111.08
C LYS A 303 -19.08 50.70 -110.73
N GLN A 304 -19.56 51.44 -111.73
CA GLN A 304 -20.28 52.69 -111.52
C GLN A 304 -21.58 52.47 -110.73
N ASN A 305 -22.32 51.41 -111.03
CA ASN A 305 -23.51 51.03 -110.27
C ASN A 305 -23.17 50.68 -108.82
N CYS A 306 -22.05 49.99 -108.58
CA CYS A 306 -21.58 49.66 -107.24
C CYS A 306 -21.20 50.92 -106.44
N TYR A 307 -20.44 51.84 -107.05
CA TYR A 307 -20.11 53.12 -106.44
C TYR A 307 -21.35 53.94 -106.11
N MET A 308 -22.30 54.01 -107.06
CA MET A 308 -23.55 54.73 -106.86
C MET A 308 -24.39 54.10 -105.75
N LYS A 309 -24.41 52.77 -105.63
CA LYS A 309 -25.08 52.06 -104.54
C LYS A 309 -24.46 52.39 -103.17
N LEU A 310 -23.13 52.36 -103.05
CA LEU A 310 -22.43 52.74 -101.81
C LEU A 310 -22.71 54.20 -101.42
N GLU A 311 -22.73 55.10 -102.40
CA GLU A 311 -23.06 56.50 -102.18
C GLU A 311 -24.52 56.67 -101.73
N ILE A 312 -25.46 55.93 -102.33
CA ILE A 312 -26.87 55.92 -101.89
C ILE A 312 -26.99 55.40 -100.46
N GLU A 313 -26.33 54.29 -100.11
CA GLU A 313 -26.36 53.72 -98.77
C GLU A 313 -25.82 54.72 -97.72
N LYS A 314 -24.73 55.41 -98.05
CA LYS A 314 -24.18 56.49 -97.22
C LYS A 314 -25.18 57.64 -97.06
N GLN A 315 -25.79 58.12 -98.13
CA GLN A 315 -26.79 59.20 -98.09
C GLN A 315 -28.05 58.82 -97.32
N ILE A 316 -28.48 57.54 -97.39
CA ILE A 316 -29.58 57.03 -96.57
C ILE A 316 -29.22 57.07 -95.09
N GLY A 317 -28.00 56.67 -94.73
CA GLY A 317 -27.51 56.76 -93.35
C GLY A 317 -27.47 58.20 -92.83
N GLU A 318 -26.94 59.12 -93.63
CA GLU A 318 -26.92 60.55 -93.29
C GLU A 318 -28.34 61.14 -93.17
N LYS A 319 -29.24 60.78 -94.09
CA LYS A 319 -30.65 61.20 -94.03
C LYS A 319 -31.33 60.70 -92.76
N SER A 320 -31.16 59.43 -92.40
CA SER A 320 -31.73 58.85 -91.17
C SER A 320 -31.23 59.60 -89.93
N TYR A 321 -29.93 59.88 -89.88
CA TYR A 321 -29.33 60.65 -88.79
C TYR A 321 -29.95 62.06 -88.68
N LEU A 322 -30.11 62.77 -89.80
CA LEU A 322 -30.73 64.10 -89.81
C LEU A 322 -32.22 64.08 -89.47
N GLU A 323 -32.96 63.05 -89.91
CA GLU A 323 -34.37 62.88 -89.56
C GLU A 323 -34.55 62.64 -88.06
N ASP A 324 -33.69 61.84 -87.45
CA ASP A 324 -33.69 61.61 -86.00
C ASP A 324 -33.39 62.91 -85.22
N ASP A 325 -32.41 63.70 -85.67
CA ASP A 325 -32.06 65.00 -85.08
C ASP A 325 -33.21 66.01 -85.17
N ILE A 326 -33.88 66.08 -86.33
CA ILE A 326 -35.06 66.95 -86.52
C ILE A 326 -36.19 66.52 -85.59
N ASN A 327 -36.43 65.22 -85.44
CA ASN A 327 -37.47 64.70 -84.55
C ASN A 327 -37.18 65.05 -83.08
N GLN A 328 -35.92 64.91 -82.64
CA GLN A 328 -35.50 65.31 -81.29
C GLN A 328 -35.71 66.81 -81.07
N LEU A 329 -35.26 67.67 -81.99
CA LEU A 329 -35.47 69.12 -81.89
C LEU A 329 -36.96 69.51 -81.87
N GLN A 330 -37.81 68.82 -82.64
CA GLN A 330 -39.25 69.04 -82.60
C GLN A 330 -39.88 68.63 -81.26
N GLU A 331 -39.37 67.58 -80.64
CA GLU A 331 -39.81 67.14 -79.31
C GLU A 331 -39.38 68.15 -78.24
N GLU A 332 -38.15 68.64 -78.29
CA GLU A 332 -37.66 69.72 -77.42
C GLU A 332 -38.48 71.00 -77.56
N ILE A 333 -38.80 71.42 -78.79
CA ILE A 333 -39.69 72.57 -79.03
C ILE A 333 -41.08 72.34 -78.43
N LYS A 334 -41.65 71.14 -78.61
CA LYS A 334 -42.96 70.79 -78.01
C LYS A 334 -42.90 70.84 -76.48
N GLU A 335 -41.83 70.36 -75.86
CA GLU A 335 -41.63 70.43 -74.40
C GLU A 335 -41.45 71.87 -73.91
N LEU A 336 -40.67 72.68 -74.63
CA LEU A 336 -40.48 74.11 -74.34
C LEU A 336 -41.79 74.90 -74.43
N VAL A 337 -42.65 74.59 -75.41
CA VAL A 337 -43.98 75.22 -75.56
C VAL A 337 -44.96 74.76 -74.48
N LYS A 338 -44.89 73.49 -74.04
CA LYS A 338 -45.74 72.94 -72.97
C LYS A 338 -45.40 73.50 -71.59
N ASN A 339 -44.17 73.97 -71.38
CA ASN A 339 -43.75 74.55 -70.10
C ASN A 339 -44.41 75.92 -69.87
N PRO A 340 -45.35 76.06 -68.91
CA PRO A 340 -46.07 77.32 -68.67
C PRO A 340 -45.16 78.45 -68.14
N LYS A 341 -43.93 78.13 -67.73
CA LYS A 341 -42.89 79.09 -67.34
C LYS A 341 -42.20 79.77 -68.53
N CYS A 342 -42.30 79.23 -69.74
CA CYS A 342 -41.74 79.82 -70.96
C CYS A 342 -42.78 80.63 -71.76
N ASN A 343 -44.05 80.64 -71.33
CA ASN A 343 -45.09 81.39 -72.00
C ASN A 343 -45.07 82.86 -71.54
N ILE A 344 -44.23 83.67 -72.22
CA ILE A 344 -43.93 85.07 -71.88
C ILE A 344 -45.20 85.91 -71.71
N ARG A 345 -46.28 85.59 -72.45
CA ARG A 345 -47.58 86.27 -72.33
C ARG A 345 -48.30 86.01 -71.00
N LEU A 346 -48.21 84.80 -70.44
CA LEU A 346 -48.77 84.47 -69.12
C LEU A 346 -47.91 85.02 -67.96
N GLN A 347 -46.59 85.19 -68.17
CA GLN A 347 -45.70 85.77 -67.17
C GLN A 347 -45.79 87.30 -67.08
N MET A 348 -45.97 88.03 -68.19
CA MET A 348 -46.04 89.50 -68.16
C MET A 348 -47.38 90.07 -67.71
N PHE A 349 -48.50 89.34 -67.90
CA PHE A 349 -49.84 89.86 -67.58
C PHE A 349 -50.69 88.85 -66.79
N PRO A 350 -50.36 88.54 -65.53
CA PRO A 350 -51.16 87.63 -64.70
C PRO A 350 -52.58 88.16 -64.43
N GLU A 351 -52.76 89.48 -64.43
CA GLU A 351 -54.02 90.13 -64.07
C GLU A 351 -55.11 90.09 -65.15
N PHE A 352 -54.75 89.83 -66.42
CA PHE A 352 -55.71 89.68 -67.52
C PHE A 352 -56.23 88.25 -67.69
N PHE A 353 -55.62 87.27 -67.02
CA PHE A 353 -56.02 85.85 -67.04
C PHE A 353 -56.33 85.33 -65.62
N PRO A 354 -57.37 85.86 -64.94
CA PRO A 354 -57.70 85.42 -63.58
C PRO A 354 -58.20 83.98 -63.56
N THR A 355 -57.57 83.14 -62.74
CA THR A 355 -57.95 81.75 -62.41
C THR A 355 -59.13 81.64 -61.41
N LYS A 356 -59.92 82.71 -61.23
CA LYS A 356 -61.10 82.73 -60.34
C LYS A 356 -62.39 82.63 -61.14
N GLU A 357 -63.33 81.82 -60.67
CA GLU A 357 -64.66 81.67 -61.26
C GLU A 357 -65.43 83.02 -61.21
N LYS A 358 -66.01 83.44 -62.32
CA LYS A 358 -66.76 84.70 -62.42
C LYS A 358 -68.14 84.53 -61.78
N CYS A 359 -68.46 85.37 -60.78
CA CYS A 359 -69.80 85.44 -60.17
C CYS A 359 -70.87 85.82 -61.20
N THR A 360 -72.01 85.13 -61.15
CA THR A 360 -73.18 85.33 -62.02
C THR A 360 -74.19 86.32 -61.40
N PRO A 361 -75.07 86.93 -62.21
CA PRO A 361 -75.84 88.12 -61.83
C PRO A 361 -76.84 88.00 -60.68
N ASP A 362 -77.12 86.80 -60.17
CA ASP A 362 -78.09 86.53 -59.08
C ASP A 362 -77.43 86.32 -57.70
N MET A 363 -76.13 86.60 -57.57
CA MET A 363 -75.47 86.60 -56.26
C MET A 363 -75.54 87.99 -55.61
N ASP A 364 -76.24 88.07 -54.49
CA ASP A 364 -76.25 89.24 -53.61
C ASP A 364 -74.82 89.53 -53.11
N VAL A 365 -74.26 90.65 -53.58
CA VAL A 365 -72.94 91.14 -53.21
C VAL A 365 -73.05 91.82 -51.84
N VAL A 366 -72.61 91.12 -50.79
CA VAL A 366 -72.36 91.75 -49.49
C VAL A 366 -71.02 92.50 -49.58
N LEU A 367 -71.09 93.82 -49.74
CA LEU A 367 -69.92 94.69 -49.66
C LEU A 367 -69.51 94.85 -48.19
N ASP A 368 -68.45 94.16 -47.80
CA ASP A 368 -67.82 94.32 -46.49
C ASP A 368 -67.07 95.66 -46.48
N ILE A 369 -67.73 96.75 -46.04
CA ILE A 369 -67.10 98.04 -45.75
C ILE A 369 -66.74 98.04 -44.26
N PRO A 370 -65.45 97.91 -43.89
CA PRO A 370 -65.05 97.95 -42.49
C PRO A 370 -65.18 99.36 -41.94
N THR A 371 -65.92 99.48 -40.84
CA THR A 371 -66.04 100.65 -39.98
C THR A 371 -64.73 100.90 -39.23
N GLU A 372 -64.28 102.16 -39.10
CA GLU A 372 -63.14 102.53 -38.26
C GLU A 372 -63.39 102.14 -36.80
N LYS A 373 -62.69 101.12 -36.30
CA LYS A 373 -62.43 100.96 -34.86
C LYS A 373 -61.21 101.81 -34.52
N TRP A 374 -61.45 102.99 -33.95
CA TRP A 374 -60.40 103.73 -33.24
C TRP A 374 -60.04 103.01 -31.94
N LEU A 375 -58.75 103.00 -31.66
CA LEU A 375 -58.06 102.10 -30.72
C LEU A 375 -58.29 102.44 -29.23
N PRO A 376 -58.33 101.43 -28.35
CA PRO A 376 -58.00 101.56 -26.93
C PRO A 376 -56.48 101.70 -26.71
N VAL A 377 -56.17 102.47 -25.67
CA VAL A 377 -54.92 102.48 -24.88
C VAL A 377 -54.66 101.11 -24.26
#